data_AF-A0A0N5B2U2-F1
#
_entry.id   AF-A0A0N5B2U2-F1
#
_cell.length_a   1.000
_cell.length_b   1.000
_cell.length_c   1.000
_cell.angle_alpha   90.00
_cell.angle_beta   90.00
_cell.angle_gamma   90.00
#
_symmetry.space_group_name_H-M   'P 1'
#
loop_
_entity.id
_entity.type
_entity.pdbx_description
1 polymer ?
#
loop_
_entity_poly.entity_id
_entity_poly.type
_entity_poly.pdbx_seq_one_letter_code
_entity_poly.pdbx_strand_id
1 'polypeptide(L)'
;MYFIGALEEGFSEVVKENSVVIKSGNKAKSAGFLAKYRDSILTKNSKVSDSDVKTLLADLMPIFEFINEKDVFYNFYARYYAKCLINNKSVGEEYKIGFINHLKHHCGFGFSTKLRNMNGDVVASKDITRNFCKHLENNGDKSCKFLANILTTFVWSYKRGVSFSLPPKLNFLCKEFEKYYTTQFKDRKLSLIADFSIG
;
A
#
# COMPACT_ATOMS: atom_id res chain seq x y z
N MET A 1 38.90 -13.50 -3.47
CA MET A 1 38.24 -12.20 -3.68
C MET A 1 37.78 -11.98 -5.12
N TYR A 2 38.47 -12.44 -6.17
CA TYR A 2 38.08 -12.20 -7.58
C TYR A 2 36.75 -12.82 -8.04
N PHE A 3 36.39 -14.01 -7.54
CA PHE A 3 35.18 -14.71 -7.98
C PHE A 3 33.87 -14.03 -7.55
N ILE A 4 33.82 -13.51 -6.32
CA ILE A 4 32.61 -12.85 -5.80
C ILE A 4 32.33 -11.57 -6.57
N GLY A 5 33.36 -10.75 -6.84
CA GLY A 5 33.20 -9.53 -7.65
C GLY A 5 32.71 -9.83 -9.06
N ALA A 6 33.28 -10.83 -9.73
CA ALA A 6 32.83 -11.24 -11.07
C ALA A 6 31.39 -11.78 -11.06
N LEU A 7 31.00 -12.48 -10.00
CA LEU A 7 29.64 -12.99 -9.83
C LEU A 7 28.63 -11.84 -9.66
N GLU A 8 28.93 -10.88 -8.78
CA GLU A 8 28.10 -9.68 -8.55
C GLU A 8 27.94 -8.85 -9.83
N GLU A 9 29.02 -8.70 -10.60
CA GLU A 9 29.01 -8.01 -11.89
C GLU A 9 28.10 -8.73 -12.90
N GLY A 10 28.25 -10.04 -13.04
CA GLY A 10 27.39 -10.85 -13.91
C GLY A 10 25.90 -10.79 -13.51
N PHE A 11 25.59 -10.85 -12.22
CA PHE A 11 24.21 -10.67 -11.74
C PHE A 11 23.67 -9.28 -12.04
N SER A 12 24.49 -8.24 -11.86
CA SER A 12 24.11 -6.87 -12.19
C SER A 12 23.77 -6.73 -13.66
N GLU A 13 24.57 -7.33 -14.56
CA GLU A 13 24.34 -7.32 -16.00
C GLU A 13 23.04 -8.05 -16.36
N VAL A 14 22.80 -9.25 -15.82
CA VAL A 14 21.56 -10.01 -16.05
C VAL A 14 20.33 -9.22 -15.62
N VAL A 15 20.36 -8.54 -14.48
CA VAL A 15 19.22 -7.74 -14.01
C VAL A 15 18.96 -6.53 -14.91
N LYS A 16 20.01 -5.92 -15.46
CA LYS A 16 19.94 -4.76 -16.36
C LYS A 16 19.56 -5.12 -17.79
N GLU A 17 19.99 -6.27 -18.29
CA GLU A 17 19.90 -6.65 -19.70
C GLU A 17 19.09 -7.93 -19.94
N ASN A 18 18.23 -8.31 -19.01
CA ASN A 18 17.34 -9.44 -19.25
C ASN A 18 16.40 -9.19 -20.46
N SER A 19 15.87 -10.29 -20.99
CA SER A 19 15.00 -10.28 -22.17
C SER A 19 13.79 -9.34 -22.08
N VAL A 20 13.26 -9.06 -20.87
CA VAL A 20 12.15 -8.12 -20.68
C VAL A 20 12.63 -6.70 -20.88
N VAL A 21 13.76 -6.33 -20.26
CA VAL A 21 14.32 -4.98 -20.38
C VAL A 21 14.68 -4.70 -21.82
N ILE A 22 15.39 -5.62 -22.49
CA ILE A 22 15.79 -5.49 -23.89
C ILE A 22 14.56 -5.31 -24.80
N LYS A 23 13.57 -6.21 -24.72
CA LYS A 23 12.37 -6.14 -25.58
C LYS A 23 11.52 -4.89 -25.35
N SER A 24 11.54 -4.33 -24.14
CA SER A 24 10.73 -3.16 -23.80
C SER A 24 11.45 -1.83 -23.94
N GLY A 25 12.79 -1.85 -24.07
CA GLY A 25 13.63 -0.66 -24.04
C GLY A 25 13.60 0.10 -22.71
N ASN A 26 13.06 -0.48 -21.63
CA ASN A 26 12.86 0.21 -20.34
C ASN A 26 13.54 -0.54 -19.19
N LYS A 27 14.65 0.01 -18.70
CA LYS A 27 15.45 -0.53 -17.58
C LYS A 27 14.67 -0.69 -16.28
N ALA A 28 13.63 0.11 -16.06
CA ALA A 28 12.81 0.06 -14.86
C ALA A 28 11.77 -1.07 -14.84
N LYS A 29 11.67 -1.89 -15.91
CA LYS A 29 10.73 -3.03 -15.95
C LYS A 29 11.02 -4.07 -14.87
N SER A 30 12.29 -4.37 -14.62
CA SER A 30 12.71 -5.30 -13.57
C SER A 30 12.20 -4.85 -12.20
N ALA A 31 12.34 -3.56 -11.87
CA ALA A 31 11.84 -2.96 -10.65
C ALA A 31 10.31 -3.10 -10.50
N GLY A 32 9.56 -2.81 -11.56
CA GLY A 32 8.10 -2.95 -11.57
C GLY A 32 7.62 -4.40 -11.41
N PHE A 33 8.33 -5.35 -12.03
CA PHE A 33 8.02 -6.77 -11.90
C PHE A 33 8.36 -7.33 -10.53
N LEU A 34 9.47 -6.90 -9.93
CA LEU A 34 9.82 -7.30 -8.57
C LEU A 34 8.76 -6.83 -7.56
N ALA A 35 8.31 -5.58 -7.68
CA ALA A 35 7.23 -5.04 -6.85
C ALA A 35 5.91 -5.81 -7.04
N LYS A 36 5.59 -6.18 -8.29
CA LYS A 36 4.40 -6.98 -8.63
C LYS A 36 4.50 -8.41 -8.09
N TYR A 37 5.67 -9.04 -8.18
CA TYR A 37 5.89 -10.39 -7.67
C TYR A 37 5.74 -10.41 -6.14
N ARG A 38 6.34 -9.44 -5.44
CA ARG A 38 6.12 -9.25 -4.00
C ARG A 38 4.63 -9.16 -3.68
N ASP A 39 3.89 -8.30 -4.38
CA ASP A 39 2.45 -8.14 -4.15
C ASP A 39 1.72 -9.48 -4.33
N SER A 40 2.05 -10.23 -5.41
CA SER A 40 1.42 -11.52 -5.72
C SER A 40 1.57 -12.56 -4.62
N ILE A 41 2.74 -12.61 -3.95
CA ILE A 41 3.02 -13.53 -2.82
C ILE A 41 2.02 -13.30 -1.67
N LEU A 42 1.65 -12.04 -1.41
CA LEU A 42 0.84 -11.63 -0.25
C LEU A 42 -0.65 -11.44 -0.57
N THR A 43 -1.09 -11.81 -1.77
CA THR A 43 -2.52 -11.75 -2.12
C THR A 43 -3.29 -12.95 -1.56
N LYS A 44 -4.55 -12.74 -1.18
CA LYS A 44 -5.47 -13.80 -0.69
C LYS A 44 -5.65 -15.01 -1.64
N ASN A 45 -5.32 -14.85 -2.92
CA ASN A 45 -5.41 -15.92 -3.93
C ASN A 45 -4.04 -16.53 -4.26
N SER A 46 -3.02 -16.23 -3.45
CA SER A 46 -1.69 -16.80 -3.62
C SER A 46 -1.76 -18.31 -3.46
N LYS A 47 -1.13 -19.04 -4.38
CA LYS A 47 -0.92 -20.50 -4.25
C LYS A 47 0.26 -20.84 -3.33
N VAL A 48 0.90 -19.82 -2.77
CA VAL A 48 2.05 -19.95 -1.88
C VAL A 48 1.56 -20.34 -0.49
N SER A 49 2.18 -21.35 0.11
CA SER A 49 1.88 -21.74 1.49
C SER A 49 2.43 -20.71 2.47
N ASP A 50 1.79 -20.53 3.64
CA ASP A 50 2.27 -19.58 4.65
C ASP A 50 3.73 -19.84 5.08
N SER A 51 4.16 -21.11 5.10
CA SER A 51 5.55 -21.48 5.41
C SER A 51 6.55 -21.01 4.35
N ASP A 52 6.13 -20.91 3.08
CA ASP A 52 7.00 -20.51 1.97
C ASP A 52 7.06 -18.98 1.81
N VAL A 53 6.04 -18.24 2.27
CA VAL A 53 5.98 -16.77 2.13
C VAL A 53 7.24 -16.12 2.70
N LYS A 54 7.67 -16.53 3.89
CA LYS A 54 8.86 -15.95 4.53
C LYS A 54 10.14 -16.19 3.72
N THR A 55 10.30 -17.41 3.21
CA THR A 55 11.47 -17.80 2.39
C THR A 55 11.48 -17.00 1.08
N LEU A 56 10.35 -16.94 0.37
CA LEU A 56 10.26 -16.20 -0.90
C LEU A 56 10.49 -14.69 -0.72
N LEU A 57 10.04 -14.10 0.38
CA LEU A 57 10.32 -12.70 0.68
C LEU A 57 11.80 -12.46 1.02
N ALA A 58 12.47 -13.42 1.66
CA ALA A 58 13.91 -13.35 1.93
C ALA A 58 14.71 -13.47 0.62
N ASP A 59 14.35 -14.42 -0.25
CA ASP A 59 15.01 -14.63 -1.55
C ASP A 59 14.82 -13.44 -2.52
N LEU A 60 13.76 -12.67 -2.32
CA LEU A 60 13.50 -11.44 -3.08
C LEU A 60 14.52 -10.33 -2.75
N MET A 61 15.08 -10.31 -1.53
CA MET A 61 15.95 -9.22 -1.07
C MET A 61 17.30 -9.16 -1.79
N PRO A 62 18.05 -10.27 -1.98
CA PRO A 62 19.26 -10.24 -2.80
C PRO A 62 19.00 -9.72 -4.22
N ILE A 63 17.89 -10.12 -4.85
CA ILE A 63 17.52 -9.63 -6.19
C ILE A 63 17.26 -8.12 -6.17
N PHE A 64 16.60 -7.61 -5.11
CA PHE A 64 16.33 -6.19 -4.93
C PHE A 64 17.61 -5.35 -4.81
N GLU A 65 18.69 -5.89 -4.25
CA GLU A 65 19.97 -5.16 -4.12
C GLU A 65 20.55 -4.78 -5.48
N PHE A 66 20.40 -5.66 -6.49
CA PHE A 66 20.83 -5.44 -7.87
C PHE A 66 19.91 -4.50 -8.67
N ILE A 67 18.76 -4.09 -8.12
CA ILE A 67 17.88 -3.10 -8.76
C ILE A 67 18.44 -1.70 -8.55
N ASN A 68 18.71 -1.00 -9.66
CA ASN A 68 19.18 0.38 -9.65
C ASN A 68 18.01 1.37 -9.48
N GLU A 69 16.91 1.14 -10.18
CA GLU A 69 15.70 1.99 -10.17
C GLU A 69 14.84 1.72 -8.92
N LYS A 70 15.45 1.90 -7.73
CA LYS A 70 14.81 1.65 -6.43
C LYS A 70 13.60 2.56 -6.19
N ASP A 71 13.61 3.77 -6.70
CA ASP A 71 12.49 4.72 -6.68
C ASP A 71 11.30 4.23 -7.51
N VAL A 72 11.54 3.61 -8.66
CA VAL A 72 10.49 3.00 -9.49
C VAL A 72 9.89 1.79 -8.79
N PHE A 73 10.73 0.92 -8.23
CA PHE A 73 10.27 -0.18 -7.37
C PHE A 73 9.38 0.36 -6.25
N TYR A 74 9.84 1.40 -5.54
CA TYR A 74 9.10 2.01 -4.45
C TYR A 74 7.73 2.52 -4.87
N ASN A 75 7.66 3.22 -5.99
CA ASN A 75 6.43 3.80 -6.50
C ASN A 75 5.40 2.71 -6.82
N PHE A 76 5.82 1.59 -7.42
CA PHE A 76 4.93 0.44 -7.63
C PHE A 76 4.55 -0.23 -6.31
N TYR A 77 5.53 -0.50 -5.45
CA TYR A 77 5.33 -1.14 -4.15
C TYR A 77 4.34 -0.35 -3.28
N ALA A 78 4.51 0.97 -3.16
CA ALA A 78 3.64 1.83 -2.36
C ALA A 78 2.20 1.85 -2.89
N ARG A 79 2.00 1.78 -4.22
CA ARG A 79 0.66 1.66 -4.82
C ARG A 79 0.00 0.32 -4.50
N TYR A 80 0.73 -0.78 -4.63
CA TYR A 80 0.23 -2.11 -4.27
C TYR A 80 -0.09 -2.19 -2.77
N TYR A 81 0.80 -1.68 -1.93
CA TYR A 81 0.62 -1.62 -0.49
C TYR A 81 -0.62 -0.80 -0.09
N ALA A 82 -0.82 0.39 -0.69
CA ALA A 82 -2.02 1.19 -0.48
C ALA A 82 -3.30 0.43 -0.84
N LYS A 83 -3.33 -0.21 -2.01
CA LYS A 83 -4.47 -1.03 -2.45
C LYS A 83 -4.73 -2.20 -1.51
N CYS A 84 -3.68 -2.84 -1.00
CA CYS A 84 -3.77 -3.95 -0.04
C CYS A 84 -4.40 -3.49 1.29
N LEU A 85 -3.92 -2.35 1.82
CA LEU A 85 -4.41 -1.76 3.06
C LEU A 85 -5.89 -1.39 2.99
N ILE A 86 -6.30 -0.66 1.95
CA ILE A 86 -7.68 -0.18 1.78
C ILE A 86 -8.66 -1.34 1.59
N ASN A 87 -8.27 -2.35 0.80
CA ASN A 87 -9.16 -3.48 0.50
C ASN A 87 -9.25 -4.52 1.62
N ASN A 88 -8.49 -4.36 2.71
CA ASN A 88 -8.39 -5.36 3.78
C ASN A 88 -8.14 -6.79 3.22
N LYS A 89 -7.37 -6.85 2.12
CA LYS A 89 -7.24 -8.02 1.24
C LYS A 89 -6.02 -8.88 1.55
N SER A 90 -5.51 -8.86 2.76
CA SER A 90 -4.24 -9.52 3.08
C SER A 90 -4.38 -10.78 3.92
N VAL A 91 -3.56 -11.76 3.57
CA VAL A 91 -3.03 -12.78 4.47
C VAL A 91 -1.73 -12.21 5.08
N GLY A 92 -1.50 -12.47 6.38
CA GLY A 92 -0.26 -12.18 7.10
C GLY A 92 0.18 -10.71 7.18
N GLU A 93 -0.37 -9.98 8.16
CA GLU A 93 0.03 -8.61 8.48
C GLU A 93 1.50 -8.53 8.91
N GLU A 94 1.97 -9.57 9.62
CA GLU A 94 3.34 -9.78 10.04
C GLU A 94 4.33 -9.78 8.87
N TYR A 95 3.97 -10.38 7.73
CA TYR A 95 4.84 -10.42 6.54
C TYR A 95 4.98 -9.05 5.89
N LYS A 96 3.91 -8.24 5.91
CA LYS A 96 3.98 -6.87 5.40
C LYS A 96 4.89 -6.00 6.24
N ILE A 97 4.72 -6.05 7.56
CA ILE A 97 5.53 -5.27 8.50
C ILE A 97 6.99 -5.73 8.41
N GLY A 98 7.23 -7.05 8.36
CA GLY A 98 8.56 -7.63 8.17
C GLY A 98 9.25 -7.14 6.90
N PHE A 99 8.53 -7.07 5.78
CA PHE A 99 9.08 -6.55 4.53
C PHE A 99 9.40 -5.05 4.59
N ILE A 100 8.55 -4.24 5.26
CA ILE A 100 8.84 -2.81 5.49
C ILE A 100 10.11 -2.62 6.33
N ASN A 101 10.33 -3.49 7.32
CA ASN A 101 11.53 -3.46 8.14
C ASN A 101 12.79 -3.82 7.34
N HIS A 102 12.71 -4.80 6.43
CA HIS A 102 13.80 -5.07 5.48
C HIS A 102 14.09 -3.87 4.57
N LEU A 103 13.05 -3.27 3.98
CA LEU A 103 13.23 -2.06 3.16
C LEU A 103 13.86 -0.90 3.97
N LYS A 104 13.50 -0.75 5.25
CA LYS A 104 14.13 0.23 6.15
C LYS A 104 15.64 -0.06 6.32
N HIS A 105 16.02 -1.33 6.44
CA HIS A 105 17.41 -1.73 6.60
C HIS A 105 18.25 -1.42 5.34
N HIS A 106 17.77 -1.80 4.15
CA HIS A 106 18.53 -1.64 2.91
C HIS A 106 18.40 -0.26 2.24
N CYS A 107 17.27 0.45 2.41
CA CYS A 107 16.99 1.74 1.76
C CYS A 107 16.86 2.92 2.72
N GLY A 108 17.03 2.68 4.02
CA GLY A 108 16.96 3.71 5.06
C GLY A 108 15.54 4.14 5.44
N PHE A 109 15.47 5.08 6.38
CA PHE A 109 14.23 5.45 7.05
C PHE A 109 13.20 6.09 6.10
N GLY A 110 13.63 6.95 5.17
CA GLY A 110 12.75 7.68 4.25
C GLY A 110 11.84 6.77 3.44
N PHE A 111 12.35 5.62 3.01
CA PHE A 111 11.60 4.60 2.26
C PHE A 111 10.44 4.01 3.08
N SER A 112 10.69 3.78 4.37
CA SER A 112 9.71 3.16 5.27
C SER A 112 8.68 4.14 5.84
N THR A 113 9.00 5.43 5.96
CA THR A 113 8.15 6.43 6.62
C THR A 113 6.77 6.56 5.99
N LYS A 114 6.72 6.75 4.67
CA LYS A 114 5.44 6.91 3.97
C LYS A 114 4.56 5.65 4.08
N LEU A 115 5.15 4.45 4.04
CA LEU A 115 4.42 3.18 4.21
C LEU A 115 3.88 3.02 5.64
N ARG A 116 4.66 3.38 6.67
CA ARG A 116 4.18 3.38 8.06
C ARG A 116 3.06 4.40 8.27
N ASN A 117 3.16 5.58 7.67
CA ASN A 117 2.12 6.59 7.75
C ASN A 117 0.81 6.09 7.10
N MET A 118 0.89 5.41 5.95
CA MET A 118 -0.29 4.75 5.36
C MET A 118 -0.92 3.74 6.32
N ASN A 119 -0.12 2.92 7.00
CA ASN A 119 -0.66 1.98 7.98
C ASN A 119 -1.33 2.68 9.16
N GLY A 120 -0.68 3.74 9.69
CA GLY A 120 -1.22 4.57 10.76
C GLY A 120 -2.55 5.21 10.40
N ASP A 121 -2.67 5.75 9.17
CA ASP A 121 -3.91 6.32 8.65
C ASP A 121 -5.05 5.28 8.67
N VAL A 122 -4.82 4.04 8.21
CA VAL A 122 -5.85 2.99 8.19
C VAL A 122 -6.23 2.53 9.60
N VAL A 123 -5.27 2.41 10.52
CA VAL A 123 -5.56 2.08 11.92
C VAL A 123 -6.40 3.17 12.58
N ALA A 124 -5.99 4.44 12.46
CA ALA A 124 -6.74 5.57 13.00
C ALA A 124 -8.14 5.69 12.37
N SER A 125 -8.26 5.39 11.07
CA SER A 125 -9.53 5.40 10.35
C SER A 125 -10.55 4.44 10.93
N LYS A 126 -10.12 3.23 11.32
CA LYS A 126 -10.98 2.22 11.96
C LYS A 126 -11.53 2.74 13.29
N ASP A 127 -10.69 3.38 14.09
CA ASP A 127 -11.10 3.95 15.38
C ASP A 127 -12.07 5.11 15.23
N ILE A 128 -11.78 6.05 14.33
CA ILE A 128 -12.65 7.20 14.03
C ILE A 128 -14.02 6.72 13.54
N THR A 129 -14.03 5.76 12.60
CA THR A 129 -15.27 5.20 12.06
C THR A 129 -16.07 4.47 13.12
N ARG A 130 -15.42 3.67 13.97
CA ARG A 130 -16.07 2.98 15.08
C ARG A 130 -16.73 3.95 16.06
N ASN A 131 -16.05 5.06 16.38
CA ASN A 131 -16.60 6.08 17.26
C ASN A 131 -17.77 6.84 16.61
N PHE A 132 -17.73 7.05 15.29
CA PHE A 132 -18.84 7.60 14.54
C PHE A 132 -20.08 6.68 14.57
N CYS A 133 -19.91 5.37 14.35
CA CYS A 133 -21.02 4.42 14.45
C CYS A 133 -21.67 4.47 15.85
N LYS A 134 -20.87 4.48 16.92
CA LYS A 134 -21.37 4.62 18.31
C LYS A 134 -22.11 5.94 18.52
N HIS A 135 -21.63 7.05 17.94
CA HIS A 135 -22.31 8.33 18.00
C HIS A 135 -23.69 8.27 17.35
N LEU A 136 -23.81 7.61 16.20
CA LEU A 136 -25.08 7.40 15.51
C LEU A 136 -26.04 6.48 16.28
N GLU A 137 -25.51 5.41 16.89
CA GLU A 137 -26.29 4.50 17.75
C GLU A 137 -26.92 5.23 18.94
N ASN A 138 -26.15 6.11 19.59
CA ASN A 138 -26.65 6.95 20.69
C ASN A 138 -27.72 7.96 20.25
N ASN A 139 -27.70 8.35 18.97
CA ASN A 139 -28.69 9.25 18.37
C ASN A 139 -29.87 8.50 17.72
N GLY A 140 -29.98 7.18 17.90
CA GLY A 140 -31.13 6.36 17.49
C GLY A 140 -30.93 5.48 16.25
N ASP A 141 -29.77 5.53 15.58
CA ASP A 141 -29.48 4.66 14.42
C ASP A 141 -28.69 3.41 14.84
N LYS A 142 -29.42 2.35 15.17
CA LYS A 142 -28.87 1.08 15.71
C LYS A 142 -28.21 0.17 14.67
N SER A 143 -28.16 0.55 13.39
CA SER A 143 -27.70 -0.31 12.29
C SER A 143 -26.52 0.26 11.51
N CYS A 144 -25.74 1.18 12.10
CA CYS A 144 -24.66 1.84 11.37
C CYS A 144 -23.55 0.87 10.94
N LYS A 145 -23.55 0.53 9.64
CA LYS A 145 -22.46 -0.18 8.95
C LYS A 145 -21.73 0.82 8.05
N PHE A 146 -20.93 1.69 8.66
CA PHE A 146 -20.11 2.68 7.97
C PHE A 146 -18.64 2.30 8.11
N LEU A 147 -17.87 2.47 7.04
CA LEU A 147 -16.41 2.33 7.04
C LEU A 147 -15.84 3.45 6.16
N ALA A 148 -15.06 4.34 6.74
CA ALA A 148 -14.31 5.35 6.00
C ALA A 148 -12.81 5.16 6.23
N ASN A 149 -12.03 5.23 5.15
CA ASN A 149 -10.58 5.37 5.23
C ASN A 149 -10.21 6.85 5.09
N ILE A 150 -9.75 7.44 6.18
CA ILE A 150 -9.27 8.82 6.27
C ILE A 150 -7.77 8.81 5.98
N LEU A 151 -7.40 9.36 4.83
CA LEU A 151 -6.06 9.26 4.28
C LEU A 151 -5.35 10.61 4.33
N THR A 152 -4.11 10.65 4.82
CA THR A 152 -3.32 11.89 4.87
C THR A 152 -2.86 12.30 3.47
N THR A 153 -3.08 13.57 3.10
CA THR A 153 -2.65 14.13 1.81
C THR A 153 -1.13 13.97 1.63
N PHE A 154 -0.68 13.74 0.39
CA PHE A 154 0.73 13.51 0.00
C PHE A 154 1.36 12.19 0.50
N VAL A 155 0.79 11.54 1.51
CA VAL A 155 1.18 10.17 1.91
C VAL A 155 0.63 9.15 0.91
N TRP A 156 -0.57 9.35 0.38
CA TRP A 156 -1.20 8.41 -0.55
C TRP A 156 -1.09 8.89 -1.98
N SER A 157 -0.59 8.03 -2.87
CA SER A 157 -0.54 8.31 -4.30
C SER A 157 -1.87 7.88 -4.95
N TYR A 158 -2.85 8.78 -4.98
CA TYR A 158 -4.12 8.60 -5.71
C TYR A 158 -4.19 9.48 -6.95
N LYS A 159 -4.99 9.08 -7.93
CA LYS A 159 -5.40 9.97 -9.02
C LYS A 159 -6.49 10.92 -8.51
N ARG A 160 -6.35 12.22 -8.81
CA ARG A 160 -7.42 13.20 -8.52
C ARG A 160 -8.66 12.86 -9.38
N GLY A 161 -9.81 12.95 -8.72
CA GLY A 161 -11.02 12.20 -9.06
C GLY A 161 -11.72 12.56 -10.36
N VAL A 162 -12.51 11.59 -10.81
CA VAL A 162 -13.60 11.70 -11.79
C VAL A 162 -14.84 12.22 -11.05
N SER A 163 -15.66 13.07 -11.69
CA SER A 163 -16.95 13.49 -11.12
C SER A 163 -17.92 12.31 -11.10
N PHE A 164 -18.52 12.01 -9.95
CA PHE A 164 -19.53 10.96 -9.83
C PHE A 164 -20.62 11.37 -8.84
N SER A 165 -21.82 10.81 -9.02
CA SER A 165 -22.96 11.02 -8.13
C SER A 165 -23.06 9.86 -7.14
N LEU A 166 -23.00 10.15 -5.84
CA LEU A 166 -23.28 9.16 -4.79
C LEU A 166 -24.79 8.88 -4.69
N PRO A 167 -25.19 7.62 -4.42
CA PRO A 167 -26.55 7.30 -4.01
C PRO A 167 -26.99 8.14 -2.80
N PRO A 168 -28.27 8.54 -2.69
CA PRO A 168 -28.75 9.45 -1.64
C PRO A 168 -28.38 9.01 -0.22
N LYS A 169 -28.49 7.71 0.08
CA LYS A 169 -28.16 7.14 1.39
C LYS A 169 -26.68 7.26 1.74
N LEU A 170 -25.78 7.04 0.78
CA LEU A 170 -24.34 7.19 0.98
C LEU A 170 -23.97 8.67 1.13
N ASN A 171 -24.56 9.53 0.31
CA ASN A 171 -24.33 10.98 0.39
C ASN A 171 -24.74 11.54 1.76
N PHE A 172 -25.88 11.09 2.31
CA PHE A 172 -26.31 11.45 3.66
C PHE A 172 -25.28 11.04 4.72
N LEU A 173 -24.86 9.77 4.71
CA LEU A 173 -23.87 9.26 5.67
C LEU A 173 -22.51 9.98 5.55
N CYS A 174 -22.06 10.29 4.33
CA CYS A 174 -20.83 11.06 4.12
C CYS A 174 -20.91 12.47 4.74
N LYS A 175 -22.06 13.16 4.60
CA LYS A 175 -22.26 14.49 5.20
C LYS A 175 -22.32 14.44 6.72
N GLU A 176 -23.03 13.47 7.29
CA GLU A 176 -23.06 13.28 8.75
C GLU A 176 -21.67 12.94 9.30
N PHE A 177 -20.91 12.11 8.57
CA PHE A 177 -19.53 11.81 8.93
C PHE A 177 -18.62 13.03 8.85
N GLU A 178 -18.74 13.87 7.82
CA GLU A 178 -17.96 15.11 7.68
C GLU A 178 -18.27 16.10 8.82
N LYS A 179 -19.54 16.24 9.20
CA LYS A 179 -19.96 17.03 10.36
C LYS A 179 -19.36 16.47 11.65
N TYR A 180 -19.46 15.17 11.88
CA TYR A 180 -18.84 14.53 13.04
C TYR A 180 -17.32 14.75 13.07
N TYR A 181 -16.63 14.53 11.95
CA TYR A 181 -15.18 14.64 11.84
C TYR A 181 -14.69 16.06 12.16
N THR A 182 -15.36 17.09 11.64
CA THR A 182 -14.98 18.50 11.87
C THR A 182 -15.20 18.95 13.32
N THR A 183 -16.11 18.32 14.08
CA THR A 183 -16.20 18.58 15.53
C THR A 183 -14.97 18.12 16.29
N GLN A 184 -14.34 17.01 15.84
CA GLN A 184 -13.16 16.42 16.46
C GLN A 184 -11.86 17.07 15.95
N PHE A 185 -11.83 17.45 14.66
CA PHE A 185 -10.64 17.96 13.97
C PHE A 185 -10.93 19.28 13.25
N LYS A 186 -10.96 20.38 14.02
CA LYS A 186 -11.40 21.70 13.55
C LYS A 186 -10.58 22.27 12.38
N ASP A 187 -9.29 21.95 12.31
CA ASP A 187 -8.37 22.49 11.30
C ASP A 187 -8.21 21.59 10.07
N ARG A 188 -9.05 20.55 9.93
CA ARG A 188 -8.94 19.58 8.84
C ARG A 188 -10.15 19.65 7.92
N LYS A 189 -9.89 19.50 6.62
CA LYS A 189 -10.91 19.41 5.58
C LYS A 189 -10.85 18.04 4.91
N LEU A 190 -12.02 17.44 4.70
CA LEU A 190 -12.14 16.17 3.98
C LEU A 190 -12.39 16.42 2.49
N SER A 191 -11.83 15.55 1.67
CA SER A 191 -12.15 15.45 0.24
C SER A 191 -12.39 13.99 -0.10
N LEU A 192 -13.53 13.69 -0.71
CA LEU A 192 -13.86 12.32 -1.12
C LEU A 192 -13.00 11.89 -2.32
N ILE A 193 -12.47 10.66 -2.26
CA ILE A 193 -11.63 10.08 -3.32
C ILE A 193 -12.25 8.75 -3.76
N ALA A 194 -12.65 8.66 -5.04
CA ALA A 194 -13.23 7.44 -5.61
C ALA A 194 -12.19 6.40 -6.06
N ASP A 195 -10.95 6.81 -6.35
CA ASP A 195 -9.88 5.96 -6.91
C ASP A 195 -9.60 4.70 -6.07
N PHE A 196 -9.83 4.81 -4.76
CA PHE A 196 -9.62 3.75 -3.78
C PHE A 196 -10.91 3.18 -3.19
N SER A 197 -12.08 3.68 -3.60
CA SER A 197 -13.36 3.20 -3.10
C SER A 197 -13.69 1.83 -3.70
N ILE A 198 -14.24 0.95 -2.87
CA ILE A 198 -14.70 -0.37 -3.27
C ILE A 198 -16.21 -0.25 -3.46
N GLY A 199 -16.70 -0.53 -4.66
CA GLY A 199 -18.11 -0.75 -4.95
C GLY A 199 -18.52 -2.17 -4.63
#